data_AF-A0A6J5JUI3-F1
#
_entry.id   AF-A0A6J5JUI3-F1
#
_cell.length_a   1.000
_cell.length_b   1.000
_cell.length_c   1.000
_cell.angle_alpha   90.00
_cell.angle_beta   90.00
_cell.angle_gamma   90.00
#
_symmetry.space_group_name_H-M   'P 1'
#
loop_
_entity.id
_entity.type
_entity.pdbx_description
1 polymer ?
#
loop_
_entity_poly.entity_id
_entity_poly.type
_entity_poly.pdbx_seq_one_letter_code
_entity_poly.pdbx_strand_id
1 'polypeptide(L)'
;MLVMCGSGMTNMGAMERVRFDAAVAANAEDASIWRWFSVLLEERRIRWRYMFDSWVVNVDRAHVATEQNFDDAIRAAKLAAEQLGLGAADAHLSGGKWRGATETGSRRQHAGRSS
;
A
#
# COMPACT_ATOMS: atom_id res chain seq x y z
N MET A 1 -12.36 -42.20 -40.27
CA MET A 1 -11.09 -41.59 -39.84
C MET A 1 -11.44 -40.31 -39.11
N LEU A 2 -11.46 -40.34 -37.78
CA LEU A 2 -11.75 -39.18 -36.93
C LEU A 2 -10.91 -39.36 -35.67
N VAL A 3 -9.66 -38.90 -35.74
CA VAL A 3 -8.83 -38.71 -34.55
C VAL A 3 -9.13 -37.29 -34.08
N MET A 4 -10.10 -37.17 -33.17
CA MET A 4 -10.18 -36.00 -32.32
C MET A 4 -8.92 -36.04 -31.44
N CYS A 5 -7.92 -35.25 -31.81
CA CYS A 5 -6.74 -35.00 -30.99
C CYS A 5 -7.27 -34.40 -29.66
N GLY A 6 -7.40 -35.28 -28.67
CA GLY A 6 -7.89 -34.93 -27.35
C GLY A 6 -7.03 -33.81 -26.79
N SER A 7 -7.71 -32.70 -26.49
CA SER A 7 -7.17 -31.50 -25.85
C SER A 7 -6.16 -31.86 -24.75
N GLY A 8 -4.88 -31.61 -25.03
CA GLY A 8 -3.87 -31.44 -23.99
C GLY A 8 -4.06 -30.10 -23.28
N MET A 9 -5.22 -29.89 -22.66
CA MET A 9 -5.48 -28.70 -21.84
C MET A 9 -5.20 -29.05 -20.38
N THR A 10 -3.91 -29.03 -20.06
CA THR A 10 -3.26 -28.97 -18.74
C THR A 10 -4.10 -29.45 -17.55
N ASN A 11 -3.86 -30.69 -17.11
CA ASN A 11 -4.18 -31.14 -15.76
C ASN A 11 -3.20 -30.48 -14.77
N MET A 12 -3.35 -29.18 -14.55
CA MET A 12 -2.59 -28.42 -13.56
C MET A 12 -2.94 -28.97 -12.18
N GLY A 13 -1.94 -29.46 -11.45
CA GLY A 13 -2.15 -30.06 -10.14
C GLY A 13 -2.74 -29.05 -9.15
N ALA A 14 -3.49 -29.52 -8.15
CA ALA A 14 -4.17 -28.64 -7.19
C ALA A 14 -3.20 -27.62 -6.52
N MET A 15 -1.97 -28.03 -6.19
CA MET A 15 -0.96 -27.13 -5.62
C MET A 15 -0.39 -26.14 -6.64
N GLU A 16 -0.25 -26.53 -7.92
CA GLU A 16 0.20 -25.64 -8.99
C GLU A 16 -0.85 -24.56 -9.25
N ARG A 17 -2.13 -24.92 -9.20
CA ARG A 17 -3.23 -23.97 -9.33
C ARG A 17 -3.25 -22.95 -8.19
N VAL A 18 -3.06 -23.38 -6.94
CA VAL A 18 -2.97 -22.48 -5.79
C VAL A 18 -1.79 -21.51 -5.92
N ARG A 19 -0.63 -22.00 -6.36
CA ARG A 19 0.54 -21.13 -6.61
C ARG A 19 0.30 -20.16 -7.75
N PHE A 20 -0.33 -20.61 -8.82
CA PHE A 20 -0.68 -19.77 -9.96
C PHE A 20 -1.64 -18.66 -9.54
N ASP A 21 -2.71 -19.00 -8.82
CA ASP A 21 -3.70 -18.04 -8.33
C ASP A 21 -3.05 -17.01 -7.37
N ALA A 22 -2.15 -17.46 -6.49
CA ALA A 22 -1.39 -16.57 -5.61
C ALA A 22 -0.46 -15.61 -6.38
N ALA A 23 0.22 -16.10 -7.42
CA ALA A 23 1.08 -15.28 -8.27
C ALA A 23 0.27 -14.25 -9.07
N VAL A 24 -0.91 -14.64 -9.59
CA VAL A 24 -1.81 -13.73 -10.30
C VAL A 24 -2.32 -12.64 -9.36
N ALA A 25 -2.72 -13.00 -8.14
CA ALA A 25 -3.17 -12.05 -7.13
C ALA A 25 -2.07 -11.05 -6.74
N ALA A 26 -0.85 -11.53 -6.45
CA ALA A 26 0.29 -10.68 -6.13
C ALA A 26 0.63 -9.72 -7.28
N ASN A 27 0.68 -10.22 -8.51
CA ASN A 27 0.95 -9.40 -9.69
C ASN A 27 -0.14 -8.34 -9.94
N ALA A 28 -1.41 -8.68 -9.69
CA ALA A 28 -2.51 -7.72 -9.81
C ALA A 28 -2.40 -6.60 -8.75
N GLU A 29 -2.03 -6.96 -7.52
CA GLU A 29 -1.78 -6.00 -6.45
C GLU A 29 -0.62 -5.06 -6.80
N ASP A 30 0.52 -5.63 -7.22
CA ASP A 30 1.71 -4.88 -7.64
C ASP A 30 1.40 -3.94 -8.80
N ALA A 31 0.65 -4.40 -9.80
CA ALA A 31 0.22 -3.56 -10.91
C ALA A 31 -0.67 -2.38 -10.43
N SER A 32 -1.53 -2.59 -9.44
CA SER A 32 -2.35 -1.53 -8.87
C SER A 32 -1.51 -0.50 -8.12
N ILE A 33 -0.50 -0.95 -7.37
CA ILE A 33 0.43 -0.10 -6.63
C ILE A 33 1.25 0.74 -7.60
N TRP A 34 1.81 0.12 -8.63
CA TRP A 34 2.60 0.81 -9.64
C TRP A 34 1.80 1.85 -10.40
N ARG A 35 0.54 1.57 -10.76
CA ARG A 35 -0.32 2.57 -11.43
C ARG A 35 -0.54 3.79 -10.54
N TRP A 36 -0.89 3.58 -9.28
CA TRP A 36 -1.07 4.67 -8.31
C TRP A 36 0.22 5.46 -8.10
N PHE A 37 1.34 4.77 -7.91
CA PHE A 37 2.65 5.39 -7.69
C PHE A 37 3.10 6.23 -8.89
N SER A 38 3.00 5.69 -10.11
CA SER A 38 3.44 6.37 -11.33
C SER A 38 2.66 7.67 -11.57
N VAL A 39 1.34 7.67 -11.38
CA VAL A 39 0.52 8.89 -11.52
C VAL A 39 0.98 9.96 -10.53
N LEU A 40 1.18 9.62 -9.26
CA LEU A 40 1.63 10.58 -8.25
C LEU A 40 3.06 11.05 -8.45
N LEU A 41 3.92 10.19 -9.02
CA LEU A 41 5.29 10.53 -9.37
C LEU A 41 5.32 11.57 -10.49
N GLU A 42 4.54 11.35 -11.55
CA GLU A 42 4.41 12.27 -12.68
C GLU A 42 3.88 13.64 -12.24
N GLU A 43 2.87 13.64 -11.35
CA GLU A 43 2.28 14.86 -10.77
C GLU A 43 3.15 15.48 -9.66
N ARG A 44 4.27 14.85 -9.27
CA ARG A 44 5.18 15.27 -8.18
C ARG A 44 4.48 15.41 -6.81
N ARG A 45 3.43 14.63 -6.60
CA ARG A 45 2.59 14.63 -5.39
C ARG A 45 3.10 13.69 -4.31
N ILE A 46 3.87 12.67 -4.69
CA ILE A 46 4.54 11.75 -3.76
C ILE A 46 6.00 12.16 -3.53
N ARG A 47 6.46 12.02 -2.29
CA ARG A 47 7.87 12.18 -1.90
C ARG A 47 8.23 11.08 -0.93
N TRP A 48 9.44 10.55 -1.04
CA TRP A 48 9.97 9.56 -0.10
C TRP A 48 11.38 9.93 0.32
N ARG A 49 11.75 9.57 1.56
CA ARG A 49 13.10 9.77 2.10
C ARG A 49 13.46 8.60 3.00
N TYR A 50 14.71 8.14 2.90
CA TYR A 50 15.28 7.21 3.86
C TYR A 50 15.90 7.99 5.02
N MET A 51 15.40 7.76 6.23
CA MET A 51 15.86 8.44 7.44
C MET A 51 15.64 7.55 8.66
N PHE A 52 16.59 7.56 9.60
CA PHE A 52 16.52 6.77 10.84
C PHE A 52 16.20 5.29 10.60
N ASP A 53 16.87 4.69 9.62
CA ASP A 53 16.69 3.28 9.25
C ASP A 53 15.27 2.92 8.76
N SER A 54 14.56 3.91 8.21
CA SER A 54 13.21 3.75 7.72
C SER A 54 12.95 4.60 6.48
N TRP A 55 12.07 4.11 5.61
CA TRP A 55 11.50 4.83 4.48
C TRP A 55 10.25 5.58 4.94
N VAL A 56 10.34 6.91 4.86
CA VAL A 56 9.26 7.82 5.17
C VAL A 56 8.63 8.31 3.88
N VAL A 57 7.33 8.04 3.70
CA VAL A 57 6.58 8.40 2.48
C VAL A 57 5.55 9.49 2.80
N ASN A 58 5.52 10.49 1.94
CA ASN A 58 4.57 11.60 2.00
C ASN A 58 3.81 11.71 0.68
N VAL A 59 2.50 11.86 0.75
CA VAL A 59 1.60 12.05 -0.40
C VAL A 59 0.81 13.33 -0.17
N ASP A 60 0.70 14.20 -1.17
CA ASP A 60 -0.04 15.47 -1.07
C ASP A 60 0.40 16.34 0.11
N ARG A 61 1.70 16.29 0.44
CA ARG A 61 2.34 16.97 1.59
C ARG A 61 1.97 16.41 2.97
N ALA A 62 1.17 15.35 3.05
CA ALA A 62 0.90 14.63 4.28
C ALA A 62 1.82 13.43 4.42
N HIS A 63 2.31 13.17 5.63
CA HIS A 63 3.02 11.94 5.95
C HIS A 63 2.01 10.80 6.05
N VAL A 64 2.25 9.71 5.30
CA VAL A 64 1.28 8.60 5.18
C VAL A 64 1.84 7.25 5.62
N ALA A 65 3.16 7.03 5.56
CA ALA A 65 3.75 5.77 5.99
C ALA A 65 5.21 5.92 6.42
N THR A 66 5.63 5.03 7.33
CA THR A 66 7.03 4.83 7.72
C THR A 66 7.26 3.33 7.87
N GLU A 67 8.12 2.75 7.03
CA GLU A 67 8.44 1.32 7.09
C GLU A 67 9.95 1.08 6.91
N GLN A 68 10.45 -0.08 7.32
CA GLN A 68 11.87 -0.42 7.20
C GLN A 68 12.30 -0.66 5.74
N ASN A 69 11.39 -1.20 4.91
CA ASN A 69 11.65 -1.51 3.52
C ASN A 69 10.89 -0.54 2.60
N PHE A 70 11.46 -0.29 1.42
CA PHE A 70 10.84 0.60 0.45
C PHE A 70 9.50 0.06 -0.07
N ASP A 71 9.44 -1.23 -0.45
CA ASP A 71 8.22 -1.84 -0.98
C ASP A 71 7.07 -1.78 0.03
N ASP A 72 7.36 -2.19 1.27
CA ASP A 72 6.43 -2.11 2.39
C ASP A 72 5.97 -0.67 2.64
N ALA A 73 6.87 0.31 2.57
CA ALA A 73 6.53 1.72 2.72
C ALA A 73 5.57 2.23 1.64
N ILE A 74 5.75 1.80 0.38
CA ILE A 74 4.87 2.19 -0.73
C ILE A 74 3.51 1.49 -0.61
N ARG A 75 3.46 0.21 -0.23
CA ARG A 75 2.21 -0.51 0.04
C ARG A 75 1.42 0.14 1.17
N ALA A 76 2.08 0.39 2.30
CA ALA A 76 1.48 1.06 3.46
C ALA A 76 1.02 2.47 3.10
N ALA A 77 1.82 3.22 2.32
CA ALA A 77 1.46 4.56 1.86
C ALA A 77 0.21 4.57 0.98
N LYS A 78 0.05 3.61 0.06
CA LYS A 78 -1.14 3.48 -0.78
C LYS A 78 -2.39 3.25 0.08
N LEU A 79 -2.34 2.27 0.98
CA LEU A 79 -3.45 1.94 1.87
C LEU A 79 -3.84 3.15 2.74
N ALA A 80 -2.86 3.83 3.33
CA ALA A 80 -3.10 5.02 4.15
C ALA A 80 -3.64 6.20 3.32
N ALA A 81 -3.11 6.40 2.11
CA ALA A 81 -3.58 7.46 1.21
C ALA A 81 -5.04 7.24 0.79
N GLU A 82 -5.42 6.00 0.44
CA GLU A 82 -6.80 5.63 0.12
C GLU A 82 -7.76 5.91 1.29
N GLN A 83 -7.37 5.57 2.53
CA GLN A 83 -8.17 5.83 3.73
C GLN A 83 -8.33 7.34 4.01
N LEU A 84 -7.31 8.13 3.67
CA LEU A 84 -7.29 9.58 3.88
C LEU A 84 -7.84 10.37 2.69
N GLY A 85 -8.21 9.71 1.59
CA GLY A 85 -8.62 10.36 0.34
C GLY A 85 -7.49 11.15 -0.33
N LEU A 86 -6.23 10.80 -0.06
CA LEU A 86 -5.04 11.41 -0.65
C LEU A 86 -4.58 10.62 -1.87
N GLY A 87 -3.90 11.29 -2.79
CA GLY A 87 -3.37 10.65 -3.99
C GLY A 87 -4.43 10.18 -4.99
N ALA A 88 -5.68 10.63 -4.83
CA ALA A 88 -6.72 10.43 -5.84
C ALA A 88 -6.34 11.21 -7.11
N ALA A 89 -6.41 10.55 -8.27
CA ALA A 89 -6.03 11.12 -9.57
C ALA A 89 -6.92 12.31 -9.99
N ASP A 90 -8.07 12.48 -9.35
CA ASP A 90 -9.05 13.54 -9.57
C ASP A 90 -8.98 14.70 -8.55
N ALA A 91 -8.00 14.68 -7.63
CA ALA A 91 -7.92 15.63 -6.52
C ALA A 91 -7.67 17.11 -6.91
N HIS A 92 -7.53 17.43 -8.20
CA HIS A 92 -7.37 18.81 -8.70
C HIS A 92 -8.48 19.78 -8.23
N LEU A 93 -9.61 19.29 -7.71
CA LEU A 93 -10.75 20.12 -7.29
C LEU A 93 -10.99 20.23 -5.78
N SER A 94 -10.25 19.56 -4.89
CA SER A 94 -10.48 19.69 -3.43
C SER A 94 -9.43 20.54 -2.73
N GLY A 95 -9.40 21.81 -3.11
CA GLY A 95 -8.72 22.85 -2.34
C GLY A 95 -9.30 22.97 -0.93
N GLY A 96 -8.65 22.34 0.04
CA GLY A 96 -8.69 22.71 1.45
C GLY A 96 -9.85 22.13 2.26
N LYS A 97 -9.52 21.23 3.20
CA LYS A 97 -9.83 21.38 4.64
C LYS A 97 -9.16 20.28 5.46
N TRP A 98 -7.89 20.49 5.81
CA TRP A 98 -7.30 19.77 6.93
C TRP A 98 -7.75 20.43 8.23
N ARG A 99 -8.47 19.69 9.08
CA ARG A 99 -8.62 20.00 10.50
C ARG A 99 -7.67 19.09 11.28
N GLY A 100 -6.54 19.65 11.70
CA GLY A 100 -5.72 19.07 12.75
C GLY A 100 -6.36 19.30 14.11
N ALA A 101 -6.43 18.25 14.92
CA ALA A 101 -6.60 18.26 16.38
C ALA A 101 -6.10 16.89 16.88
N THR A 102 -4.82 16.78 17.25
CA THR A 102 -4.32 16.71 18.64
C THR A 102 -4.89 15.56 19.46
N GLU A 103 -4.04 14.63 19.89
CA GLU A 103 -3.97 14.25 21.31
C GLU A 103 -2.65 13.54 21.64
N THR A 104 -1.70 14.36 22.08
CA THR A 104 -0.62 13.99 23.00
C THR A 104 -1.27 13.58 24.32
N GLY A 105 -1.17 12.30 24.70
CA GLY A 105 -1.75 11.75 25.93
C GLY A 105 -0.81 10.75 26.60
N SER A 106 0.24 11.27 27.23
CA SER A 106 1.08 10.55 28.19
C SER A 106 0.24 10.05 29.37
N ARG A 107 0.26 8.75 29.68
CA ARG A 107 0.05 8.28 31.06
C ARG A 107 0.83 7.00 31.36
N ARG A 108 2.05 7.22 31.87
CA ARG A 108 2.72 6.26 32.77
C ARG A 108 1.78 5.96 33.93
N GLN A 109 1.56 4.69 34.22
CA GLN A 109 1.14 4.26 35.55
C GLN A 109 2.28 3.39 36.11
N HIS A 110 3.09 4.01 36.97
CA HIS A 110 3.98 3.32 37.89
C HIS A 110 3.36 3.40 39.29
N ALA A 111 3.38 2.25 39.96
CA ALA A 111 3.54 2.05 41.40
C ALA A 111 2.58 2.77 42.36
N GLY A 112 1.64 1.99 42.90
CA GLY A 112 0.99 2.23 44.19
C GLY A 112 1.19 1.02 45.10
N ARG A 113 2.11 1.16 46.05
CA ARG A 113 2.33 0.31 47.22
C ARG A 113 1.31 0.67 48.32
N SER A 114 1.16 -0.22 49.30
CA SER A 114 0.40 -0.15 50.59
C SER A 114 -0.94 -0.89 50.52
N SER A 115 -1.28 -1.82 51.41
CA SER A 115 -0.78 -2.14 52.77
C SER A 115 -0.67 -3.64 53.01
#